data_AF-A0A3D0J6Y0-F1
#
_entry.id   AF-A0A3D0J6Y0-F1
#
_cell.length_a   1.000
_cell.length_b   1.000
_cell.length_c   1.000
_cell.angle_alpha   90.00
_cell.angle_beta   90.00
_cell.angle_gamma   90.00
#
_symmetry.space_group_name_H-M   'P 1'
#
loop_
_entity.id
_entity.type
_entity.pdbx_description
1 polymer ?
#
loop_
_entity_poly.entity_id
_entity_poly.type
_entity_poly.pdbx_seq_one_letter_code
_entity_poly.pdbx_strand_id
1 'polypeptide(L)' 'DMETCYKVFRSEVIKDLNLRSFRFDIEPEITAKIFKNRKLRVYEMPITYDGRDYHEGKKIHWYDALPAIWTLIKYRFVN' A
#
# COMPACT_ATOMS: atom_id res chain seq x y z
N ASP A 1 -4.35 9.32 0.90
CA ASP A 1 -4.13 8.25 1.89
C ASP A 1 -3.57 7.00 1.22
N MET A 2 -2.56 6.36 1.82
CA MET A 2 -1.86 5.21 1.25
C MET A 2 -2.26 3.87 1.89
N GLU A 3 -2.54 3.82 3.18
CA GLU A 3 -2.70 2.58 3.96
C GLU A 3 -4.19 2.27 4.20
N THR A 4 -5.00 2.42 3.16
CA THR A 4 -6.47 2.29 3.27
C THR A 4 -6.96 0.86 3.18
N CYS A 5 -6.13 -0.07 2.68
CA CYS A 5 -6.54 -1.43 2.29
C CYS A 5 -7.76 -1.47 1.35
N TYR A 6 -8.08 -0.34 0.71
CA TYR A 6 -9.23 -0.18 -0.17
C TYR A 6 -8.82 0.65 -1.38
N LYS A 7 -8.46 -0.05 -2.45
CA LYS A 7 -7.98 0.54 -3.70
C LYS A 7 -8.57 -0.21 -4.88
N VAL A 8 -8.91 0.54 -5.92
CA VAL A 8 -9.45 -0.01 -7.17
C VAL A 8 -8.47 0.28 -8.29
N PHE A 9 -8.14 -0.76 -9.06
CA PHE A 9 -7.19 -0.67 -10.16
C PHE A 9 -7.80 -1.23 -11.44
N ARG A 10 -7.34 -0.69 -12.58
CA ARG A 10 -7.53 -1.37 -13.86
C ARG A 10 -6.75 -2.69 -13.85
N SER A 11 -7.34 -3.75 -14.42
CA SER A 11 -6.73 -5.08 -14.41
C SER A 11 -5.33 -5.09 -15.05
N GLU A 12 -5.14 -4.33 -16.13
CA GLU A 12 -3.85 -4.18 -16.83
C GLU A 12 -2.75 -3.55 -15.96
N VAL A 13 -3.13 -2.69 -15.02
CA VAL A 13 -2.17 -2.03 -14.11
C VAL A 13 -1.71 -3.01 -13.06
N ILE A 14 -2.63 -3.69 -12.39
CA ILE A 14 -2.28 -4.59 -11.28
C ILE A 14 -1.57 -5.87 -11.74
N LYS A 15 -1.92 -6.40 -12.93
CA LYS A 15 -1.28 -7.60 -13.49
C LYS A 15 0.17 -7.38 -13.93
N ASP A 16 0.51 -6.15 -14.30
CA ASP A 16 1.88 -5.78 -14.68
C ASP A 16 2.75 -5.46 -13.46
N LEU A 17 2.14 -5.14 -12.31
CA LEU A 17 2.86 -4.93 -11.07
C LEU A 17 3.36 -6.29 -10.54
N ASN A 18 4.66 -6.55 -10.72
CA ASN A 18 5.34 -7.69 -10.12
C ASN A 18 5.45 -7.52 -8.59
N LEU A 19 4.34 -7.70 -7.87
CA LEU A 19 4.27 -7.56 -6.41
C LEU A 19 5.00 -8.70 -5.70
N ARG A 20 5.76 -8.37 -4.65
CA ARG A 20 6.58 -9.31 -3.88
C ARG A 20 6.44 -9.14 -2.37
N SER A 21 5.77 -8.09 -1.92
CA SER A 21 5.56 -7.80 -0.50
C SER A 21 4.63 -8.81 0.16
N PHE A 22 4.82 -9.01 1.46
CA PHE A 22 4.08 -9.99 2.27
C PHE A 22 3.59 -9.31 3.54
N ARG A 23 2.26 -9.20 3.69
CA ARG A 23 1.51 -8.49 4.75
C ARG A 23 1.16 -7.04 4.38
N PHE A 24 1.29 -6.11 5.32
CA PHE A 24 0.86 -4.71 5.18
C PHE A 24 1.79 -3.86 4.31
N ASP A 25 3.00 -4.36 4.02
CA ASP A 25 3.95 -3.69 3.14
C ASP A 25 3.56 -3.73 1.65
N ILE A 26 2.48 -4.42 1.29
CA ILE A 26 1.93 -4.43 -0.08
C ILE A 26 1.39 -3.06 -0.51
N GLU A 27 0.74 -2.35 0.40
CA GLU A 27 0.20 -1.01 0.15
C GLU A 27 1.29 0.01 -0.24
N PRO A 28 2.44 0.07 0.48
CA PRO A 28 3.55 0.91 0.07
C PRO A 28 4.23 0.43 -1.22
N GLU A 29 4.33 -0.89 -1.45
CA GLU A 29 4.90 -1.43 -2.69
C GLU A 29 4.09 -1.00 -3.93
N ILE A 30 2.76 -1.22 -3.89
CA ILE A 30 1.85 -0.85 -4.97
C ILE A 30 1.97 0.66 -5.25
N THR A 31 1.92 1.47 -4.20
CA THR A 31 1.97 2.92 -4.30
C THR A 31 3.30 3.40 -4.91
N ALA A 32 4.43 2.87 -4.40
CA ALA A 32 5.75 3.21 -4.91
C ALA A 32 5.91 2.85 -6.40
N LYS A 33 5.47 1.65 -6.82
CA LYS A 33 5.58 1.20 -8.21
C LYS A 33 4.67 1.97 -9.16
N ILE A 34 3.46 2.32 -8.74
CA ILE A 34 2.52 3.13 -9.53
C ILE A 34 3.10 4.51 -9.83
N PHE A 35 3.63 5.19 -8.81
CA PHE A 35 4.20 6.53 -8.97
C PHE A 35 5.54 6.53 -9.72
N LYS A 36 6.36 5.49 -9.55
CA LYS A 36 7.67 5.38 -10.20
C LYS A 36 7.57 5.04 -11.69
N ASN A 37 6.79 4.02 -12.06
CA ASN A 37 6.90 3.41 -13.39
C ASN A 37 5.92 3.99 -14.42
N ARG A 38 4.76 4.52 -14.00
CA ARG A 38 3.66 4.76 -14.95
C ARG A 38 3.05 6.15 -14.93
N LYS A 39 3.51 7.07 -14.06
CA LYS A 39 2.93 8.43 -13.89
C LYS A 39 1.39 8.42 -13.96
N LEU A 40 0.76 7.40 -13.36
CA LEU A 40 -0.69 7.22 -13.43
C LEU A 40 -1.38 8.31 -12.62
N ARG A 41 -2.57 8.71 -13.09
CA ARG A 41 -3.43 9.59 -12.30
C ARG A 41 -4.08 8.78 -11.19
N VAL A 42 -3.75 9.12 -9.95
CA VAL A 42 -4.37 8.56 -8.75
C VAL A 42 -5.43 9.54 -8.26
N TYR A 43 -6.62 9.04 -7.97
CA TYR A 43 -7.72 9.81 -7.40
C TYR A 43 -8.00 9.31 -6.00
N GLU A 44 -8.05 10.22 -5.04
CA GLU A 44 -8.43 9.91 -3.66
C GLU A 44 -9.93 10.18 -3.52
N MET A 45 -10.69 9.14 -3.20
CA MET A 45 -12.12 9.24 -2.94
C MET A 45 -12.37 9.22 -1.43
N PRO A 46 -13.23 10.10 -0.90
CA PRO A 46 -13.55 10.09 0.51
C PRO A 46 -14.28 8.79 0.87
N ILE A 47 -13.81 8.12 1.92
CA ILE A 47 -14.44 6.94 2.49
C ILE A 47 -14.67 7.17 3.99
N THR A 48 -15.75 6.61 4.52
CA THR A 48 -15.98 6.53 5.96
C THR A 48 -15.58 5.13 6.41
N TYR A 49 -14.69 5.04 7.39
CA TYR A 49 -14.22 3.78 7.95
C TYR A 49 -14.60 3.69 9.42
N ASP A 50 -15.26 2.60 9.79
CA ASP A 50 -15.53 2.25 11.18
C ASP A 50 -14.44 1.26 11.64
N GLY A 51 -13.50 1.78 12.42
CA GLY A 51 -12.28 1.07 12.79
C GLY A 51 -12.45 0.31 14.11
N ARG A 52 -11.94 -0.92 14.14
CA ARG A 52 -11.84 -1.69 15.39
C ARG A 52 -10.80 -1.08 16.33
N ASP A 53 -11.12 -1.04 17.62
CA ASP A 53 -10.19 -0.62 18.66
C ASP A 53 -9.09 -1.67 18.88
N TYR A 54 -7.96 -1.28 19.45
CA TYR A 54 -6.85 -2.18 19.77
C TYR A 54 -7.30 -3.34 20.66
N HIS A 55 -8.23 -3.07 21.57
CA HIS A 55 -8.82 -4.05 22.48
C HIS A 55 -9.73 -5.08 21.78
N GLU A 56 -10.23 -4.78 20.58
CA GLU A 56 -11.08 -5.68 19.77
C GLU A 56 -10.26 -6.62 18.86
N GLY A 57 -8.97 -6.82 19.19
CA GLY A 57 -8.08 -7.69 18.45
C GLY A 57 -7.59 -7.09 17.13
N LYS A 58 -7.19 -5.81 17.17
CA LYS A 58 -6.50 -5.17 16.04
C LYS A 58 -5.16 -5.88 15.82
N LYS A 59 -4.99 -6.48 14.64
CA LYS A 59 -3.81 -7.30 14.28
C LYS A 59 -2.63 -6.48 13.74
N ILE A 60 -2.82 -5.17 13.53
CA ILE A 60 -1.75 -4.28 13.06
C ILE A 60 -1.07 -3.66 14.27
N HIS A 61 0.25 -3.70 14.27
CA HIS A 61 1.06 -3.16 15.35
C HIS A 61 2.05 -2.12 14.82
N TRP A 62 2.60 -1.31 15.72
CA TRP A 62 3.58 -0.28 15.36
C TRP A 62 4.83 -0.87 14.69
N TYR A 63 5.17 -2.13 15.00
CA TYR A 63 6.31 -2.81 14.38
C TYR A 63 6.10 -3.10 12.89
N ASP A 64 4.86 -3.12 12.40
CA ASP A 64 4.55 -3.25 10.97
C ASP A 64 4.92 -1.99 10.16
N ALA A 65 5.15 -0.86 10.83
CA ALA A 65 5.60 0.38 10.19
C ALA A 65 7.05 0.29 9.69
N LEU A 66 7.91 -0.49 10.34
CA LEU A 66 9.31 -0.64 9.94
C LEU A 66 9.46 -1.34 8.57
N PRO A 67 8.80 -2.50 8.31
CA PRO A 67 8.73 -3.08 6.97
C PRO A 67 8.14 -2.13 5.94
N ALA A 68 7.07 -1.40 6.27
CA ALA A 68 6.42 -0.46 5.35
C ALA A 68 7.38 0.64 4.88
N ILE A 69 8.11 1.27 5.81
CA ILE A 69 9.12 2.29 5.51
C ILE A 69 10.28 1.69 4.68
N TRP A 70 10.75 0.50 5.06
CA TRP A 70 11.81 -0.18 4.33
C TRP A 70 11.39 -0.46 2.88
N THR A 71 10.16 -0.93 2.66
CA THR A 71 9.60 -1.20 1.35
C THR A 71 9.50 0.06 0.49
N LEU A 72 9.07 1.19 1.07
CA LEU A 72 9.06 2.49 0.38
C LEU A 72 10.47 2.90 -0.06
N ILE A 73 11.45 2.84 0.84
CA ILE A 73 12.84 3.20 0.53
C ILE A 73 13.42 2.25 -0.52
N LYS A 74 13.21 0.94 -0.36
CA LYS A 74 13.69 -0.08 -1.30
C LYS A 74 13.15 0.20 -2.70
N TYR A 75 11.85 0.35 -2.88
CA TYR A 75 11.28 0.57 -4.22
C TYR A 75 11.48 1.98 -4.76
N ARG A 76 11.78 2.97 -3.90
CA ARG A 76 12.26 4.29 -4.32
C ARG A 76 13.58 4.17 -5.10
N PHE A 77 14.53 3.38 -4.61
CA PHE A 77 15.89 3.32 -5.16
C PHE A 77 16.18 2.08 -6.03
N VAL A 78 15.50 0.97 -5.80
CA VAL A 78 15.68 -0.32 -6.50
C VAL A 78 14.50 -0.53 -7.46
N ASN A 79 14.78 -1.03 -8.67
CA ASN A 79 13.77 -1.38 -9.69
C ASN A 79 13.21 -2.78 -9.47
#